data_AF-A0A8T6FYA1-F1
#
_entry.id   AF-A0A8T6FYA1-F1
#
_cell.length_a   1.000
_cell.length_b   1.000
_cell.length_c   1.000
_cell.angle_alpha   90.00
_cell.angle_beta   90.00
_cell.angle_gamma   90.00
#
_symmetry.space_group_name_H-M   'P 1'
#
loop_
_entity.id
_entity.type
_entity.pdbx_description
1 polymer ?
#
loop_
_entity_poly.entity_id
_entity_poly.type
_entity_poly.pdbx_seq_one_letter_code
_entity_poly.pdbx_strand_id
1 'polypeptide(L)'
;MSSQTEGHIGQSDQELKRASQGRIEAVLSLLDTGERQIYVLHVRLLPQARTLRRRFREVDALRLMGFTPRPECPYFPYQCFYAGCYYRELGEAHDDATRQRFEEIFDKSLESLAEAIEHILAGAWLAEEIGLPLK
;
A
#
# COMPACT_ATOMS: atom_id res chain seq x y z
N MET A 1 -29.44 -7.44 -10.99
CA MET A 1 -28.78 -6.93 -9.78
C MET A 1 -27.28 -7.02 -10.05
N SER A 2 -26.73 -5.98 -10.65
CA SER A 2 -25.33 -5.96 -11.04
C SER A 2 -24.53 -5.46 -9.85
N SER A 3 -23.63 -6.32 -9.34
CA SER A 3 -22.61 -5.97 -8.35
C SER A 3 -21.82 -4.78 -8.88
N GLN A 4 -22.09 -3.60 -8.33
CA GLN A 4 -21.36 -2.37 -8.62
C GLN A 4 -20.05 -2.42 -7.84
N THR A 5 -18.98 -2.43 -8.63
CA THR A 5 -17.60 -2.06 -8.35
C THR A 5 -17.48 -1.05 -7.20
N GLU A 6 -17.16 -1.49 -5.98
CA GLU A 6 -16.64 -0.61 -4.91
C GLU A 6 -15.15 -0.33 -5.18
N GLY A 7 -14.86 0.27 -6.34
CA GLY A 7 -13.71 1.14 -6.47
C GLY A 7 -14.23 2.52 -6.09
N HIS A 8 -13.79 3.08 -4.98
CA HIS A 8 -14.09 4.46 -4.62
C HIS A 8 -13.56 5.39 -5.72
N ILE A 9 -14.43 5.72 -6.68
CA ILE A 9 -14.20 6.72 -7.72
C ILE A 9 -14.80 8.03 -7.18
N GLY A 10 -14.03 8.70 -6.32
CA GLY A 10 -14.21 10.11 -5.96
C GLY A 10 -13.17 10.90 -6.72
N GLN A 11 -13.59 11.88 -7.52
CA GLN A 11 -12.69 12.63 -8.41
C GLN A 11 -12.18 13.89 -7.70
N SER A 12 -11.05 13.77 -7.02
CA SER A 12 -9.98 14.78 -6.88
C SER A 12 -9.07 14.32 -5.75
N ASP A 13 -7.90 13.78 -6.11
CA ASP A 13 -6.90 13.35 -5.12
C ASP A 13 -5.84 14.46 -4.95
N GLN A 14 -5.69 15.01 -3.73
CA GLN A 14 -4.60 15.94 -3.41
C GLN A 14 -3.46 15.20 -2.71
N GLU A 15 -2.24 15.28 -3.25
CA GLU A 15 -1.04 14.78 -2.56
C GLU A 15 -0.71 15.67 -1.36
N LEU A 16 -0.57 15.05 -0.19
CA LEU A 16 -0.20 15.75 1.04
C LEU A 16 1.25 15.47 1.42
N LYS A 17 1.68 14.21 1.27
CA LYS A 17 3.01 13.76 1.63
C LYS A 17 3.40 12.56 0.79
N ARG A 18 4.69 12.44 0.48
CA ARG A 18 5.28 11.32 -0.22
C ARG A 18 6.60 10.96 0.40
N ALA A 19 6.87 9.67 0.47
CA ALA A 19 8.16 9.16 0.90
C ALA A 19 8.47 7.83 0.21
N SER A 20 9.74 7.49 0.22
CA SER A 20 10.26 6.23 -0.27
C SER A 20 11.24 5.68 0.74
N GLN A 21 11.05 4.42 1.13
CA GLN A 21 11.93 3.73 2.06
C GLN A 21 12.18 2.30 1.58
N GLY A 22 13.45 2.01 1.29
CA GLY A 22 13.87 0.71 0.79
C GLY A 22 13.12 0.32 -0.49
N ARG A 23 12.15 -0.59 -0.35
CA ARG A 23 11.36 -1.15 -1.46
C ARG A 23 9.94 -0.61 -1.53
N ILE A 24 9.59 0.34 -0.67
CA ILE A 24 8.25 0.88 -0.57
C ILE A 24 8.29 2.33 -1.02
N GLU A 25 7.42 2.67 -1.97
CA GLU A 25 6.99 4.05 -2.17
C GLU A 25 5.60 4.22 -1.57
N ALA A 26 5.37 5.30 -0.85
CA ALA A 26 4.06 5.63 -0.32
C ALA A 26 3.70 7.10 -0.49
N VAL A 27 2.40 7.34 -0.63
CA VAL A 27 1.79 8.66 -0.75
C VAL A 27 0.61 8.74 0.21
N LEU A 28 0.59 9.76 1.05
CA LEU A 28 -0.61 10.19 1.77
C LEU A 28 -1.34 11.19 0.88
N SER A 29 -2.59 10.88 0.56
CA SER A 29 -3.47 11.73 -0.23
C SER A 29 -4.75 12.04 0.53
N LEU A 30 -5.43 13.09 0.07
CA LEU A 30 -6.80 13.39 0.43
C LEU A 30 -7.68 13.09 -0.78
N LEU A 31 -8.60 12.13 -0.63
CA LEU A 31 -9.60 11.76 -1.61
C LEU A 31 -10.88 12.54 -1.33
N ASP A 32 -11.29 13.39 -2.28
CA ASP A 32 -12.60 14.03 -2.24
C ASP A 32 -13.64 13.19 -3.00
N THR A 33 -14.67 12.75 -2.28
CA THR A 33 -15.77 11.95 -2.83
C THR A 33 -17.01 12.78 -3.20
N GLY A 34 -16.96 14.10 -3.00
CA GLY A 34 -18.11 15.01 -3.14
C GLY A 34 -19.02 15.06 -1.91
N GLU A 35 -19.08 13.97 -1.12
CA GLU A 35 -19.82 13.93 0.15
C GLU A 35 -18.91 14.11 1.36
N ARG A 36 -17.64 13.69 1.23
CA ARG A 36 -16.64 13.72 2.28
C ARG A 36 -15.23 13.68 1.71
N GLN A 37 -14.30 14.16 2.52
CA GLN A 37 -12.87 14.07 2.25
C GLN A 37 -12.24 13.01 3.16
N ILE A 38 -11.49 12.08 2.57
CA ILE A 38 -10.93 10.92 3.26
C ILE A 38 -9.42 10.89 3.07
N TYR A 39 -8.67 10.70 4.16
CA TYR A 39 -7.24 10.43 4.08
C TYR A 39 -6.98 9.01 3.62
N VAL A 40 -6.18 8.86 2.59
CA VAL A 40 -5.85 7.58 1.98
C VAL A 40 -4.34 7.41 1.91
N LEU A 41 -3.88 6.23 2.34
CA LEU A 41 -2.49 5.82 2.20
C LEU A 41 -2.36 4.96 0.95
N HIS A 42 -1.66 5.46 -0.08
CA HIS A 42 -1.28 4.69 -1.26
C HIS A 42 0.12 4.12 -1.11
N VAL A 43 0.31 2.87 -1.49
CA VAL A 43 1.59 2.16 -1.41
C VAL A 43 1.89 1.41 -2.70
N ARG A 44 3.15 1.43 -3.11
CA ARG A 44 3.68 0.62 -4.21
C ARG A 44 4.95 -0.10 -3.75
N LEU A 45 5.08 -1.36 -4.13
CA LEU A 45 6.32 -2.13 -3.97
C LEU A 45 7.21 -2.00 -5.21
N LEU A 46 8.48 -1.72 -4.99
CA LEU A 46 9.47 -1.60 -6.06
C LEU A 46 10.03 -2.97 -6.47
N PRO A 47 10.19 -3.21 -7.78
CA PRO A 47 10.74 -4.46 -8.30
C PRO A 47 12.19 -4.66 -7.86
N GLN A 48 12.58 -5.92 -7.67
CA GLN A 48 13.94 -6.33 -7.33
C GLN A 48 14.53 -7.17 -8.47
N ALA A 49 15.80 -6.92 -8.80
CA ALA A 49 16.48 -7.58 -9.92
C ALA A 49 16.77 -9.09 -9.69
N ARG A 50 16.55 -9.63 -8.48
CA ARG A 50 16.95 -11.01 -8.10
C ARG A 50 15.84 -11.95 -7.67
N THR A 51 14.58 -11.51 -7.69
CA THR A 51 13.48 -12.23 -7.04
C THR A 51 12.44 -12.79 -8.01
N LEU A 52 12.69 -12.75 -9.32
CA LEU A 52 11.83 -13.37 -10.36
C LEU A 52 11.50 -14.85 -10.13
N ARG A 53 12.26 -15.59 -9.29
CA ARG A 53 11.99 -16.99 -8.94
C ARG A 53 11.25 -17.20 -7.60
N ARG A 54 11.13 -16.18 -6.75
CA ARG A 54 10.47 -16.30 -5.45
C ARG A 54 9.01 -15.90 -5.63
N ARG A 55 8.07 -16.83 -5.46
CA ARG A 55 6.63 -16.52 -5.51
C ARG A 55 6.31 -15.57 -4.34
N PHE A 56 6.20 -14.28 -4.64
CA PHE A 56 6.15 -13.23 -3.63
C PHE A 56 4.84 -13.24 -2.85
N ARG A 57 4.95 -13.31 -1.52
CA ARG A 57 3.84 -13.12 -0.55
C ARG A 57 3.73 -11.69 -0.03
N GLU A 58 4.45 -10.75 -0.65
CA GLU A 58 4.44 -9.33 -0.24
C GLU A 58 3.04 -8.72 -0.40
N VAL A 59 2.27 -9.21 -1.38
CA VAL A 59 0.85 -8.87 -1.56
C VAL A 59 0.00 -9.33 -0.36
N ASP A 60 0.31 -10.49 0.22
CA ASP A 60 -0.42 -10.99 1.39
C ASP A 60 -0.09 -10.15 2.63
N ALA A 61 1.13 -9.64 2.75
CA ALA A 61 1.51 -8.67 3.78
C ALA A 61 0.62 -7.42 3.72
N LEU A 62 0.50 -6.85 2.50
CA LEU A 62 -0.32 -5.66 2.28
C LEU A 62 -1.79 -5.95 2.61
N ARG A 63 -2.33 -7.09 2.17
CA ARG A 63 -3.70 -7.50 2.50
C ARG A 63 -3.93 -7.66 4.00
N LEU A 64 -3.01 -8.31 4.72
CA LEU A 64 -3.08 -8.47 6.19
C LEU A 64 -3.05 -7.12 6.91
N MET A 65 -2.39 -6.12 6.33
CA MET A 65 -2.32 -4.76 6.86
C MET A 65 -3.51 -3.88 6.44
N GLY A 66 -4.53 -4.46 5.82
CA GLY A 66 -5.77 -3.79 5.42
C GLY A 66 -5.64 -2.99 4.12
N PHE A 67 -4.62 -3.25 3.31
CA PHE A 67 -4.49 -2.62 2.00
C PHE A 67 -5.24 -3.40 0.92
N THR A 68 -5.96 -2.65 0.09
CA THR A 68 -6.73 -3.16 -1.04
C THR A 68 -6.01 -2.82 -2.35
N PRO A 69 -5.93 -3.75 -3.32
CA PRO A 69 -5.34 -3.45 -4.62
C PRO A 69 -6.17 -2.40 -5.38
N ARG A 70 -5.49 -1.43 -5.97
CA ARG A 70 -5.99 -0.42 -6.90
C ARG A 70 -5.16 -0.49 -8.18
N PRO A 71 -5.72 -1.04 -9.28
CA PRO A 71 -5.01 -1.20 -10.54
C PRO A 71 -4.47 0.12 -11.10
N GLU A 72 -5.20 1.22 -10.88
CA GLU A 72 -4.89 2.54 -11.40
C GLU A 72 -4.82 3.57 -10.26
N CYS A 73 -3.61 3.98 -9.91
CA CYS A 73 -3.35 5.05 -8.95
C CYS A 73 -2.60 6.19 -9.64
N PRO A 74 -3.12 7.43 -9.62
CA PRO A 74 -2.50 8.56 -10.33
C PRO A 74 -1.10 8.90 -9.80
N TYR A 75 -0.81 8.56 -8.54
CA TYR A 75 0.49 8.84 -7.91
C TYR A 75 1.63 7.94 -8.35
N PHE A 76 1.31 6.82 -9.00
CA PHE A 76 2.25 5.78 -9.42
C PHE A 76 2.02 5.39 -10.90
N PRO A 77 2.42 6.24 -11.86
CA PRO A 77 2.02 6.13 -13.27
C PRO A 77 2.72 5.02 -14.09
N TYR A 78 3.67 4.28 -13.52
CA TYR A 78 4.49 3.30 -14.24
C TYR A 78 4.39 1.88 -13.68
N GLN A 79 4.29 0.90 -14.59
CA GLN A 79 4.44 -0.56 -14.44
C GLN A 79 4.57 -1.05 -12.99
N CYS A 80 3.45 -1.13 -12.29
CA CYS A 80 3.35 -1.90 -11.04
C CYS A 80 3.46 -3.38 -11.40
N PHE A 81 4.68 -3.90 -11.38
CA PHE A 81 4.93 -5.33 -11.49
C PHE A 81 4.17 -6.06 -10.37
N TYR A 82 3.43 -7.11 -10.72
CA TYR A 82 2.81 -8.06 -9.78
C TYR A 82 1.61 -7.60 -8.95
N ALA A 83 0.71 -6.82 -9.56
CA ALA A 83 -0.59 -6.38 -9.06
C ALA A 83 -0.57 -5.00 -8.40
N GLY A 84 -0.62 -3.97 -9.25
CA GLY A 84 -1.23 -2.67 -8.93
C GLY A 84 -0.54 -1.86 -7.83
N CYS A 85 -1.13 -0.69 -7.60
CA CYS A 85 -0.89 0.06 -6.39
C CYS A 85 -1.82 -0.48 -5.31
N TYR A 86 -1.52 -0.20 -4.06
CA TYR A 86 -2.38 -0.59 -2.95
C TYR A 86 -2.82 0.67 -2.23
N TYR A 87 -4.00 0.62 -1.63
CA TYR A 87 -4.45 1.73 -0.81
C TYR A 87 -5.15 1.24 0.45
N ARG A 88 -5.13 2.09 1.47
CA ARG A 88 -5.85 1.91 2.72
C ARG A 88 -6.45 3.23 3.14
N GLU A 89 -7.74 3.23 3.43
CA GLU A 89 -8.41 4.37 4.03
C GLU A 89 -7.98 4.51 5.49
N LEU A 90 -7.69 5.75 5.90
CA LEU A 90 -7.29 6.06 7.27
C LEU A 90 -8.45 6.65 8.07
N GLY A 91 -9.20 7.56 7.47
CA GLY A 91 -10.37 8.20 8.08
C GLY A 91 -10.72 9.53 7.42
N GLU A 92 -11.81 10.14 7.89
CA GLU A 92 -12.32 11.40 7.35
C GLU A 92 -11.49 12.60 7.78
N ALA A 93 -11.47 13.65 6.94
CA ALA A 93 -10.83 14.91 7.24
C ALA A 93 -11.80 15.86 7.97
N HIS A 94 -11.50 16.10 9.25
CA HIS A 94 -12.31 16.98 10.10
C HIS A 94 -11.60 18.29 10.42
N ASP A 95 -10.30 18.25 10.74
CA ASP A 95 -9.52 19.43 11.15
C ASP A 95 -8.01 19.24 10.91
N ASP A 96 -7.23 20.28 11.19
CA ASP A 96 -5.76 20.27 11.04
C ASP A 96 -5.08 19.28 12.01
N ALA A 97 -5.68 19.03 13.19
CA ALA A 97 -5.15 18.06 14.14
C ALA A 97 -5.25 16.63 13.60
N THR A 98 -6.35 16.34 12.90
CA THR A 98 -6.59 15.07 12.18
C THR A 98 -5.56 14.89 11.08
N ARG A 99 -5.23 15.95 10.33
CA ARG A 99 -4.16 15.93 9.33
C ARG A 99 -2.83 15.51 9.94
N GLN A 100 -2.40 16.21 10.99
CA GLN A 100 -1.11 15.94 11.64
C GLN A 100 -1.04 14.50 12.16
N ARG A 101 -2.12 14.01 12.77
CA ARG A 101 -2.23 12.62 13.22
C ARG A 101 -2.05 11.63 12.08
N PHE A 102 -2.65 11.87 10.90
CA PHE A 102 -2.48 10.96 9.76
C PHE A 102 -1.12 11.07 9.09
N GLU A 103 -0.48 12.23 9.10
CA GLU A 103 0.93 12.37 8.69
C GLU A 103 1.89 11.60 9.62
N GLU A 104 1.61 11.52 10.92
CA GLU A 104 2.37 10.67 11.86
C GLU A 104 2.08 9.17 11.65
N ILE A 105 0.82 8.80 11.40
CA ILE A 105 0.44 7.43 11.04
C ILE A 105 1.14 7.01 9.74
N PHE A 106 1.27 7.93 8.78
CA PHE A 106 2.00 7.69 7.53
C PHE A 106 3.45 7.30 7.79
N ASP A 107 4.18 8.07 8.61
CA ASP A 107 5.59 7.78 8.92
C ASP A 107 5.74 6.42 9.62
N LYS A 108 4.93 6.15 10.64
CA LYS A 108 4.94 4.86 11.36
C LYS A 108 4.54 3.68 10.47
N SER A 109 3.59 3.90 9.56
CA SER A 109 3.13 2.85 8.63
C SER A 109 4.23 2.44 7.67
N LEU A 110 5.06 3.39 7.22
CA LEU A 110 6.21 3.10 6.37
C LEU A 110 7.26 2.24 7.07
N GLU A 111 7.61 2.59 8.30
CA GLU A 111 8.55 1.81 9.12
C GLU A 111 8.01 0.39 9.36
N SER A 112 6.75 0.28 9.80
CA SER A 112 6.11 -1.01 10.08
C SER A 112 5.96 -1.87 8.81
N LEU A 113 5.64 -1.26 7.67
CA LEU A 113 5.56 -1.97 6.37
C LEU A 113 6.92 -2.51 5.95
N ALA A 114 7.99 -1.73 6.12
CA ALA A 114 9.34 -2.17 5.78
C ALA A 114 9.75 -3.38 6.62
N GLU A 115 9.55 -3.31 7.94
CA GLU A 115 9.84 -4.42 8.86
C GLU A 115 9.01 -5.67 8.54
N ALA A 116 7.70 -5.51 8.30
CA ALA A 116 6.82 -6.64 7.97
C ALA A 116 7.24 -7.35 6.69
N ILE A 117 7.63 -6.60 5.66
CA ILE A 117 8.13 -7.17 4.40
C ILE A 117 9.45 -7.90 4.64
N GLU A 118 10.38 -7.32 5.41
CA GLU A 118 11.64 -7.98 5.75
C GLU A 118 11.42 -9.30 6.50
N HIS A 119 10.53 -9.34 7.48
CA HIS A 119 10.18 -10.56 8.20
C HIS A 119 9.57 -11.63 7.29
N ILE A 120 8.69 -11.25 6.37
CA ILE A 120 8.07 -12.19 5.42
C ILE A 120 9.12 -12.75 4.47
N LEU A 121 10.06 -11.93 4.01
CA LEU A 121 11.16 -12.36 3.16
C LEU A 121 12.12 -13.30 3.89
N ALA A 122 12.46 -12.99 5.14
CA ALA A 122 13.29 -13.84 5.98
C ALA A 122 12.61 -15.20 6.24
N GLY A 123 11.31 -15.19 6.54
CA GLY A 123 10.52 -16.42 6.72
C GLY A 123 10.41 -17.25 5.44
N ALA A 124 10.22 -16.60 4.28
CA ALA A 124 10.20 -17.29 2.98
C ALA A 124 11.55 -17.94 2.68
N TRP A 125 12.66 -17.24 2.95
CA TRP A 125 14.00 -17.80 2.77
C TRP A 125 14.25 -19.01 3.69
N LEU A 126 13.91 -18.89 4.98
CA LEU A 126 14.03 -20.00 5.92
C LEU A 126 13.21 -21.23 5.48
N ALA A 127 11.98 -21.01 4.99
CA ALA A 127 11.13 -22.09 4.48
C ALA A 127 11.76 -22.82 3.28
N GLU A 128 12.45 -22.10 2.39
CA GLU A 128 13.23 -22.68 1.29
C GLU A 128 14.39 -23.55 1.82
N GLU A 129 15.14 -23.04 2.79
CA GLU A 129 16.31 -23.75 3.35
C GLU A 129 15.95 -25.07 4.00
N ILE A 130 14.79 -25.13 4.68
CA ILE A 130 14.32 -26.34 5.35
C ILE A 130 13.46 -27.25 4.45
N GLY A 131 13.37 -26.93 3.15
CA GLY A 131 12.65 -27.76 2.17
C GLY A 131 11.14 -27.79 2.35
N LEU A 132 10.55 -26.83 3.06
CA LEU A 132 9.10 -26.71 3.12
C LEU A 132 8.60 -26.29 1.73
N PRO A 133 7.63 -27.01 1.16
CA PRO A 133 7.07 -26.63 -0.13
C PRO A 133 6.38 -25.26 0.01
N LEU A 134 6.93 -24.25 -0.66
CA LEU A 134 6.29 -22.94 -0.85
C LEU A 134 5.07 -23.13 -1.78
N LYS A 135 3.94 -23.54 -1.20
CA LYS A 135 2.64 -23.42 -1.86
C LYS A 135 2.22 -21.95 -1.94
#